data_AF-A0A8X6TMD2-F1
#
_entry.id   AF-A0A8X6TMD2-F1
#
_cell.length_a   1.000
_cell.length_b   1.000
_cell.length_c   1.000
_cell.angle_alpha   90.00
_cell.angle_beta   90.00
_cell.angle_gamma   90.00
#
_symmetry.space_group_name_H-M   'P 1'
#
loop_
_entity.id
_entity.type
_entity.pdbx_description
1 polymer ?
#
loop_
_entity_poly.entity_id
_entity_poly.type
_entity_poly.pdbx_seq_one_letter_code
_entity_poly.pdbx_strand_id
1 'polypeptide(L)'
;MWCDSHETFLFDSNLDYWNKIHWYSHGTINRLQTAQAFIQDENINIRQRFHLACTYYFEDDVRTLWENMTLGYRTFLMKNIYLSSSRMVWLNTIKRRAPLNWTQITHTVERDNFSAYDSRKFSFRNHLGLLHAFSKQESPVARFISLQAAIRSRELPPFDLYLCLIQMEDSEILNTFYHLSENEKYVLIRTFLYWPLQDLFQNVVEKFRNNISNIIYSELFRFILSEKFETRWTDHDYVDLVKAFWAPLSARAKSEIAGHTMFPCLLHILENDGQQAVSVSFIRIRKIWGALRPRLF
;
A
#
# COMPACT_ATOMS: atom_id res chain seq x y z
N MET A 1 11.78 -1.34 -3.57
CA MET A 1 10.39 -1.51 -3.06
C MET A 1 10.29 -1.82 -1.55
N TRP A 2 11.31 -2.35 -0.86
CA TRP A 2 11.46 -2.16 0.60
C TRP A 2 12.74 -1.36 0.89
N CYS A 3 13.85 -1.74 0.23
CA CYS A 3 15.10 -1.00 0.25
C CYS A 3 14.91 0.46 -0.15
N ASP A 4 14.17 0.78 -1.20
CA ASP A 4 13.91 2.17 -1.64
C ASP A 4 13.18 2.99 -0.56
N SER A 5 12.25 2.37 0.19
CA SER A 5 11.56 3.02 1.31
C SER A 5 12.47 3.24 2.52
N HIS A 6 13.60 2.54 2.57
CA HIS A 6 14.57 2.56 3.67
C HIS A 6 15.98 2.98 3.20
N GLU A 7 16.09 3.50 1.98
CA GLU A 7 17.35 3.79 1.30
C GLU A 7 18.16 4.81 2.09
N THR A 8 17.48 5.80 2.69
CA THR A 8 18.12 6.78 3.56
C THR A 8 18.76 6.18 4.82
N PHE A 9 18.47 4.93 5.18
CA PHE A 9 19.03 4.27 6.36
C PHE A 9 20.07 3.22 6.02
N LEU A 10 19.96 2.58 4.85
CA LEU A 10 20.74 1.40 4.51
C LEU A 10 21.97 1.71 3.64
N PHE A 11 22.08 2.88 3.02
CA PHE A 11 23.19 3.13 2.08
C PHE A 11 24.52 3.56 2.71
N ASP A 12 24.59 3.73 4.04
CA ASP A 12 25.81 4.18 4.72
C ASP A 12 26.70 3.01 5.22
N SER A 13 26.40 1.78 4.83
CA SER A 13 27.14 0.61 5.27
C SER A 13 27.38 -0.36 4.12
N ASN A 14 28.64 -0.81 3.95
CA ASN A 14 29.04 -1.91 3.05
C ASN A 14 28.51 -3.29 3.52
N LEU A 15 27.31 -3.32 4.12
CA LEU A 15 26.72 -4.53 4.67
C LEU A 15 26.00 -5.29 3.55
N ASP A 16 26.17 -6.61 3.53
CA ASP A 16 25.35 -7.48 2.71
C ASP A 16 23.96 -7.61 3.34
N TYR A 17 23.03 -6.79 2.84
CA TYR A 17 21.65 -6.71 3.33
C TYR A 17 20.78 -7.88 2.87
N TRP A 18 21.15 -8.55 1.78
CA TRP A 18 20.30 -9.55 1.15
C TRP A 18 20.07 -10.75 2.08
N ASN A 19 21.08 -11.12 2.87
CA ASN A 19 21.00 -12.23 3.82
C ASN A 19 20.07 -11.96 5.02
N LYS A 20 19.59 -10.71 5.19
CA LYS A 20 18.68 -10.33 6.28
C LYS A 20 17.24 -10.12 5.82
N ILE A 21 16.98 -10.20 4.52
CA ILE A 21 15.62 -10.05 4.00
C ILE A 21 14.85 -11.34 4.26
N HIS A 22 13.78 -11.22 5.02
CA HIS A 22 12.83 -12.30 5.24
C HIS A 22 11.74 -12.23 4.18
N TRP A 23 11.39 -13.37 3.59
CA TRP A 23 10.38 -13.50 2.54
C TRP A 23 9.19 -14.31 3.04
N TYR A 24 8.00 -13.93 2.62
CA TYR A 24 6.84 -14.82 2.66
C TYR A 24 6.96 -15.89 1.56
N SER A 25 6.25 -17.00 1.72
CA SER A 25 6.25 -18.11 0.75
C SER A 25 5.78 -17.71 -0.65
N HIS A 26 4.94 -16.67 -0.75
CA HIS A 26 4.45 -16.10 -2.01
C HIS A 26 5.38 -15.00 -2.57
N GLY A 27 6.62 -14.89 -2.08
CA GLY A 27 7.66 -14.08 -2.71
C GLY A 27 7.59 -12.58 -2.45
N THR A 28 6.83 -12.11 -1.45
CA THR A 28 6.96 -10.72 -0.97
C THR A 28 7.81 -10.65 0.30
N ILE A 29 8.37 -9.48 0.58
CA ILE A 29 9.20 -9.26 1.77
C ILE A 29 8.32 -9.23 3.01
N ASN A 30 8.66 -10.06 4.00
CA ASN A 30 8.14 -9.93 5.35
C ASN A 30 8.80 -8.73 6.02
N ARG A 31 8.15 -7.56 5.91
CA ARG A 31 8.69 -6.27 6.37
C ARG A 31 8.97 -6.27 7.87
N LEU A 32 8.10 -6.89 8.67
CA LEU A 32 8.23 -6.95 10.13
C LEU A 32 9.44 -7.80 10.54
N GLN A 33 9.53 -9.04 10.04
CA GLN A 33 10.67 -9.92 10.34
C GLN A 33 11.99 -9.34 9.81
N THR A 34 11.96 -8.77 8.60
CA THR A 34 13.11 -8.07 8.03
C THR A 34 13.54 -6.92 8.94
N ALA A 35 12.62 -6.03 9.32
CA ALA A 35 12.98 -4.92 10.21
C ALA A 35 13.52 -5.39 11.56
N GLN A 36 12.93 -6.44 12.15
CA GLN A 36 13.42 -7.03 13.39
C GLN A 36 14.85 -7.55 13.27
N ALA A 37 15.16 -8.28 12.18
CA ALA A 37 16.51 -8.79 11.92
C ALA A 37 17.55 -7.67 11.80
N PHE A 38 17.18 -6.54 11.17
CA PHE A 38 18.04 -5.36 11.10
C PHE A 38 18.17 -4.63 12.44
N ILE A 39 17.11 -4.57 13.24
CA ILE A 39 17.13 -3.96 14.57
C ILE A 39 18.00 -4.77 15.53
N GLN A 40 18.09 -6.08 15.36
CA GLN A 40 18.89 -6.95 16.23
C GLN A 40 20.37 -7.03 15.82
N ASP A 41 20.73 -6.61 14.60
CA ASP A 41 22.12 -6.62 14.12
C ASP A 41 22.96 -5.50 14.76
N GLU A 42 23.90 -5.86 15.63
CA GLU A 42 24.80 -4.93 16.29
C GLU A 42 25.83 -4.27 15.35
N ASN A 43 26.03 -4.81 14.14
CA ASN A 43 26.86 -4.18 13.13
C ASN A 43 26.21 -2.93 12.52
N ILE A 44 24.90 -2.77 12.69
CA ILE A 44 24.16 -1.59 12.23
C ILE A 44 24.25 -0.49 13.30
N ASN A 45 24.45 0.76 12.86
CA ASN A 45 24.57 1.88 13.77
C ASN A 45 23.33 1.98 14.68
N ILE A 46 23.54 2.15 15.99
CA ILE A 46 22.44 2.24 16.99
C ILE A 46 21.38 3.29 16.61
N ARG A 47 21.78 4.36 15.92
CA ARG A 47 20.87 5.41 15.43
C ARG A 47 19.93 4.90 14.34
N GLN A 48 20.45 4.11 13.41
CA GLN A 48 19.67 3.48 12.34
C GLN A 48 18.73 2.43 12.93
N ARG A 49 19.23 1.57 13.83
CA ARG A 49 18.44 0.56 14.55
C ARG A 49 17.28 1.20 15.30
N PHE A 50 17.53 2.28 16.05
CA PHE A 50 16.48 2.98 16.79
C PHE A 50 15.47 3.68 15.89
N HIS A 51 15.92 4.24 14.76
CA HIS A 51 15.00 4.78 13.78
C HIS A 51 14.08 3.69 13.24
N LEU A 52 14.63 2.53 12.88
CA LEU A 52 13.88 1.40 12.38
C LEU A 52 12.90 0.87 13.43
N ALA A 53 13.35 0.71 14.68
CA ALA A 53 12.48 0.34 15.80
C ALA A 53 11.33 1.33 16.01
N CYS A 54 11.60 2.64 15.91
CA CYS A 54 10.56 3.67 15.96
C CYS A 54 9.55 3.53 14.80
N THR A 55 10.04 3.31 13.58
CA THR A 55 9.22 3.20 12.36
C THR A 55 8.32 1.97 12.37
N TYR A 56 8.81 0.85 12.90
CA TYR A 56 8.07 -0.42 12.99
C TYR A 56 7.35 -0.60 14.33
N TYR A 57 7.45 0.39 15.24
CA TYR A 57 6.81 0.40 16.55
C TYR A 57 7.17 -0.81 17.44
N PHE A 58 8.42 -1.27 17.37
CA PHE A 58 8.94 -2.31 18.27
C PHE A 58 9.26 -1.72 19.64
N GLU A 59 8.27 -1.69 20.53
CA GLU A 59 8.33 -0.99 21.82
C GLU A 59 9.54 -1.35 22.67
N ASP A 60 9.79 -2.64 22.86
CA ASP A 60 10.89 -3.12 23.70
C ASP A 60 12.26 -2.76 23.10
N ASP A 61 12.40 -2.89 21.78
CA ASP A 61 13.61 -2.48 21.07
C ASP A 61 13.82 -0.96 21.13
N VAL A 62 12.75 -0.15 20.99
CA VAL A 62 12.83 1.31 21.13
C VAL A 62 13.35 1.69 22.51
N ARG A 63 12.83 1.07 23.58
CA ARG A 63 13.26 1.36 24.96
C ARG A 63 14.71 0.92 25.18
N THR A 64 15.05 -0.30 24.78
CA THR A 64 16.40 -0.86 24.93
C THR A 64 17.44 -0.03 24.17
N LEU A 65 17.18 0.29 22.91
CA LEU A 65 18.07 1.10 22.10
C LEU A 65 18.18 2.53 22.63
N TRP A 66 17.07 3.11 23.10
CA TRP A 66 17.10 4.41 23.75
C TRP A 66 18.05 4.39 24.95
N GLU A 67 17.91 3.42 25.84
CA GLU A 67 18.73 3.26 27.05
C GLU A 67 20.22 2.98 26.78
N ASN A 68 20.55 2.47 25.60
CA ASN A 68 21.93 2.23 25.18
C ASN A 68 22.55 3.40 24.41
N MET A 69 21.78 4.44 24.04
CA MET A 69 22.32 5.64 23.38
C MET A 69 23.05 6.58 24.33
N THR A 70 24.02 7.33 23.80
CA THR A 70 24.69 8.39 24.56
C THR A 70 23.74 9.52 24.93
N LEU A 71 23.96 10.12 26.11
CA LEU A 71 23.16 11.26 26.59
C LEU A 71 23.14 12.43 25.60
N GLY A 72 24.27 12.72 24.96
CA GLY A 72 24.38 13.77 23.95
C GLY A 72 23.46 13.51 22.76
N TYR A 73 23.37 12.27 22.29
CA TYR A 73 22.49 11.92 21.16
C TYR A 73 21.01 11.94 21.55
N ARG A 74 20.64 11.44 22.74
CA ARG A 74 19.26 11.57 23.27
C ARG A 74 18.85 13.04 23.37
N THR A 75 19.75 13.89 23.85
CA THR A 75 19.52 15.34 23.97
C THR A 75 19.34 15.98 22.60
N PHE A 76 20.13 15.58 21.61
CA PHE A 76 19.97 16.01 20.23
C PHE A 76 18.59 15.62 19.67
N LEU A 77 18.17 14.36 19.85
CA LEU A 77 16.85 13.90 19.41
C LEU A 77 15.70 14.68 20.08
N MET A 78 15.79 14.91 21.40
CA MET A 78 14.75 15.65 22.14
C MET A 78 14.63 17.13 21.73
N LYS A 79 15.69 17.72 21.18
CA LYS A 79 15.70 19.12 20.73
C LYS A 79 15.38 19.29 19.25
N ASN A 80 15.39 18.21 18.47
CA ASN A 80 15.20 18.27 17.03
C ASN A 80 13.70 18.29 16.67
N ILE A 81 13.23 19.42 16.13
CA ILE A 81 11.83 19.60 15.71
C ILE A 81 11.50 18.95 14.35
N TYR A 82 12.52 18.50 13.60
CA TYR A 82 12.38 17.93 12.25
C TYR A 82 12.34 16.39 12.26
N LEU A 83 11.90 15.79 13.36
CA LEU A 83 11.77 14.35 13.45
C LEU A 83 10.50 13.87 12.73
N SER A 84 10.53 12.61 12.29
CA SER A 84 9.33 11.97 11.74
C SER A 84 8.27 11.83 12.81
N SER A 85 7.00 11.79 12.41
CA SER A 85 5.83 11.59 13.28
C SER A 85 6.02 10.42 14.25
N SER A 86 6.45 9.27 13.73
CA SER A 86 6.75 8.07 14.51
C SER A 86 7.75 8.33 15.63
N ARG A 87 8.85 9.04 15.34
CA ARG A 87 9.85 9.43 16.35
C ARG A 87 9.30 10.42 17.36
N MET A 88 8.50 11.39 16.92
CA MET A 88 7.87 12.36 17.82
C MET A 88 6.92 11.69 18.81
N VAL A 89 6.15 10.69 18.36
CA VAL A 89 5.32 9.89 19.26
C VAL A 89 6.20 9.18 20.29
N TRP A 90 7.21 8.43 19.85
CA TRP A 90 8.08 7.70 20.76
C TRP A 90 8.81 8.60 21.76
N LEU A 91 9.33 9.74 21.33
CA LEU A 91 9.99 10.68 22.23
C LEU A 91 9.04 11.28 23.25
N ASN A 92 7.79 11.57 22.87
CA ASN A 92 6.77 12.02 23.81
C ASN A 92 6.41 10.92 24.83
N THR A 93 6.25 9.68 24.36
CA THR A 93 5.98 8.50 25.20
C THR A 93 7.10 8.27 26.21
N ILE A 94 8.35 8.25 25.74
CA ILE A 94 9.56 8.10 26.57
C ILE A 94 9.67 9.25 27.58
N LYS A 95 9.50 10.50 27.14
CA LYS A 95 9.59 11.68 28.01
C LYS A 95 8.55 11.66 29.13
N ARG A 96 7.34 11.18 28.83
CA ARG A 96 6.24 11.07 29.79
C ARG A 96 6.29 9.81 30.65
N ARG A 97 7.16 8.85 30.32
CA ARG A 97 7.17 7.49 30.89
C ARG A 97 5.76 6.86 30.84
N ALA A 98 5.04 7.14 29.77
CA ALA A 98 3.67 6.68 29.58
C ALA A 98 3.66 5.44 28.68
N PRO A 99 2.63 4.57 28.79
CA PRO A 99 2.39 3.56 27.78
C PRO A 99 2.04 4.22 26.44
N LEU A 100 2.29 3.48 25.36
CA LEU A 100 1.95 3.94 24.02
C LEU A 100 0.44 4.04 23.83
N ASN A 101 -0.04 5.18 23.34
CA ASN A 101 -1.46 5.39 23.03
C ASN A 101 -1.69 5.22 21.52
N TRP A 102 -2.23 4.07 21.12
CA TRP A 102 -2.48 3.73 19.71
C TRP A 102 -3.50 4.64 19.01
N THR A 103 -4.48 5.16 19.76
CA THR A 103 -5.43 6.16 19.24
C THR A 103 -4.71 7.46 18.91
N GLN A 104 -3.81 7.91 19.79
CA GLN A 104 -2.99 9.10 19.53
C GLN A 104 -2.06 8.91 18.34
N ILE A 105 -1.50 7.70 18.16
CA ILE A 105 -0.70 7.37 16.97
C ILE A 105 -1.54 7.53 15.71
N THR A 106 -2.71 6.91 15.68
CA THR A 106 -3.61 6.95 14.52
C THR A 106 -3.89 8.40 14.10
N HIS A 107 -4.27 9.25 15.04
CA HIS A 107 -4.49 10.67 14.77
C HIS A 107 -3.23 11.45 14.37
N THR A 108 -2.08 11.12 14.95
CA THR A 108 -0.81 11.78 14.59
C THR A 108 -0.43 11.43 13.15
N VAL A 109 -0.58 10.16 12.77
CA VAL A 109 -0.31 9.70 11.40
C VAL A 109 -1.30 10.33 10.42
N GLU A 110 -2.60 10.37 10.75
CA GLU A 110 -3.61 11.04 9.93
C GLU A 110 -3.24 12.51 9.68
N ARG A 111 -2.98 13.28 10.74
CA ARG A 111 -2.67 14.71 10.64
C ARG A 111 -1.46 14.98 9.75
N ASP A 112 -0.41 14.17 9.88
CA ASP A 112 0.83 14.39 9.17
C ASP A 112 0.71 13.99 7.69
N ASN A 113 -0.18 13.04 7.35
CA ASN A 113 -0.55 12.74 5.96
C ASN A 113 -1.29 13.91 5.29
N PHE A 114 -2.06 14.71 6.04
CA PHE A 114 -2.76 15.88 5.50
C PHE A 114 -1.86 17.12 5.33
N SER A 115 -0.81 17.27 6.14
CA SER A 115 0.08 18.44 6.04
C SER A 115 1.20 18.31 4.99
N ALA A 116 1.40 17.12 4.42
CA ALA A 116 2.50 16.84 3.49
C ALA A 116 2.18 17.29 2.05
N TYR A 117 1.95 18.58 1.84
CA TYR A 117 1.89 19.15 0.48
C TYR A 117 3.29 19.23 -0.18
N ASP A 118 4.38 18.99 0.56
CA ASP A 118 5.72 19.35 0.07
C ASP A 118 6.86 18.31 0.28
N SER A 119 6.59 17.01 0.51
CA SER A 119 7.69 16.04 0.35
C SER A 119 7.24 14.59 0.14
N ARG A 120 7.24 14.15 -1.11
CA ARG A 120 7.14 12.74 -1.55
C ARG A 120 8.22 11.79 -0.96
N LYS A 121 9.10 12.27 -0.06
CA LYS A 121 10.22 11.50 0.52
C LYS A 121 10.01 11.05 1.97
N PHE A 122 9.06 11.62 2.72
CA PHE A 122 8.89 11.30 4.14
C PHE A 122 7.70 10.39 4.48
N SER A 123 6.78 10.21 3.54
CA SER A 123 5.43 9.74 3.85
C SER A 123 5.31 8.21 4.02
N PHE A 124 6.19 7.41 3.40
CA PHE A 124 6.21 5.94 3.57
C PHE A 124 6.45 5.44 5.01
N ARG A 125 6.83 6.32 5.94
CA ARG A 125 7.41 5.96 7.26
C ARG A 125 6.40 5.71 8.38
N ASN A 126 5.11 5.96 8.16
CA ASN A 126 4.10 5.87 9.23
C ASN A 126 3.08 4.73 9.05
N HIS A 127 3.10 4.02 7.92
CA HIS A 127 2.07 3.04 7.56
C HIS A 127 2.09 1.76 8.41
N LEU A 128 3.29 1.33 8.81
CA LEU A 128 3.47 0.16 9.66
C LEU A 128 3.03 0.45 11.10
N GLY A 129 3.08 1.71 11.53
CA GLY A 129 2.46 2.15 12.77
C GLY A 129 0.96 1.99 12.77
N LEU A 130 0.30 2.25 11.64
CA LEU A 130 -1.13 2.00 11.48
C LEU A 130 -1.45 0.50 11.49
N LEU A 131 -0.63 -0.35 10.86
CA LEU A 131 -0.79 -1.81 10.95
C LEU A 131 -0.65 -2.32 12.39
N HIS A 132 0.38 -1.86 13.10
CA HIS A 132 0.61 -2.28 14.47
C HIS A 132 -0.50 -1.76 15.38
N ALA A 133 -0.89 -0.49 15.23
CA ALA A 133 -2.04 0.09 15.94
C ALA A 133 -3.31 -0.71 15.69
N PHE A 134 -3.58 -1.05 14.44
CA PHE A 134 -4.71 -1.87 14.03
C PHE A 134 -4.70 -3.23 14.72
N SER A 135 -3.56 -3.94 14.73
CA SER A 135 -3.43 -5.26 15.37
C SER A 135 -3.59 -5.21 16.90
N LYS A 136 -3.36 -4.06 17.52
CA LYS A 136 -3.48 -3.86 18.98
C LYS A 136 -4.84 -3.30 19.40
N GLN A 137 -5.72 -3.01 18.46
CA GLN A 137 -7.04 -2.46 18.75
C GLN A 137 -8.06 -3.58 18.94
N GLU A 138 -8.65 -3.63 20.14
CA GLU A 138 -9.71 -4.59 20.49
C GLU A 138 -11.09 -4.14 20.00
N SER A 139 -11.27 -2.84 19.73
CA SER A 139 -12.56 -2.28 19.30
C SER A 139 -12.68 -2.26 17.78
N PRO A 140 -13.79 -2.78 17.20
CA PRO A 140 -14.07 -2.70 15.77
C PRO A 140 -14.07 -1.26 15.23
N VAL A 141 -14.55 -0.30 16.03
CA VAL A 141 -14.58 1.12 15.65
C VAL A 141 -13.16 1.68 15.52
N ALA A 142 -12.27 1.30 16.44
CA ALA A 142 -10.88 1.74 16.36
C ALA A 142 -10.19 1.14 15.13
N ARG A 143 -10.39 -0.16 14.87
CA ARG A 143 -9.86 -0.85 13.68
C ARG A 143 -10.35 -0.20 12.38
N PHE A 144 -11.63 0.16 12.32
CA PHE A 144 -12.21 0.91 11.21
C PHE A 144 -11.48 2.24 10.97
N ILE A 145 -11.27 3.05 12.01
CA ILE A 145 -10.58 4.35 11.90
C ILE A 145 -9.15 4.15 11.38
N SER A 146 -8.41 3.19 11.94
CA SER A 146 -7.04 2.88 11.52
C SER A 146 -6.96 2.41 10.07
N LEU A 147 -7.90 1.55 9.66
CA LEU A 147 -7.98 1.06 8.28
C LEU A 147 -8.33 2.19 7.31
N GLN A 148 -9.29 3.04 7.67
CA GLN A 148 -9.68 4.19 6.87
C GLN A 148 -8.51 5.18 6.72
N ALA A 149 -7.78 5.47 7.80
CA ALA A 149 -6.56 6.28 7.76
C ALA A 149 -5.51 5.69 6.82
N ALA A 150 -5.31 4.38 6.87
CA ALA A 150 -4.38 3.67 5.99
C ALA A 150 -4.79 3.77 4.52
N ILE A 151 -6.07 3.57 4.21
CA ILE A 151 -6.62 3.69 2.84
C ILE A 151 -6.45 5.12 2.32
N ARG A 152 -6.75 6.14 3.15
CA ARG A 152 -6.62 7.56 2.79
C ARG A 152 -5.19 7.97 2.49
N SER A 153 -4.21 7.37 3.18
CA SER A 153 -2.80 7.65 2.93
C SER A 153 -2.36 7.26 1.52
N ARG A 154 -3.04 6.28 0.88
CA ARG A 154 -2.69 5.69 -0.44
C ARG A 154 -1.27 5.13 -0.54
N GLU A 155 -0.59 4.98 0.58
CA GLU A 155 0.84 4.64 0.62
C GLU A 155 1.14 3.36 1.42
N LEU A 156 0.13 2.79 2.07
CA LEU A 156 0.25 1.45 2.65
C LEU A 156 0.49 0.44 1.52
N PRO A 157 1.55 -0.39 1.60
CA PRO A 157 1.75 -1.46 0.63
C PRO A 157 0.50 -2.34 0.51
N PRO A 158 0.11 -2.76 -0.70
CA PRO A 158 -1.13 -3.50 -0.91
C PRO A 158 -1.27 -4.74 -0.01
N PHE A 159 -0.19 -5.50 0.14
CA PHE A 159 -0.18 -6.69 0.99
C PHE A 159 -0.39 -6.38 2.47
N ASP A 160 0.17 -5.27 2.95
CA ASP A 160 0.02 -4.84 4.34
C ASP A 160 -1.45 -4.48 4.65
N LEU A 161 -2.15 -3.84 3.70
CA LEU A 161 -3.58 -3.57 3.82
C LEU A 161 -4.40 -4.87 3.90
N TYR A 162 -4.04 -5.86 3.08
CA TYR A 162 -4.65 -7.17 3.13
C TYR A 162 -4.46 -7.87 4.48
N LEU A 163 -3.28 -7.76 5.09
CA LEU A 163 -3.03 -8.31 6.43
C LEU A 163 -3.96 -7.68 7.50
N CYS A 164 -4.35 -6.42 7.37
CA CYS A 164 -5.37 -5.84 8.25
C CYS A 164 -6.74 -6.48 8.02
N LEU A 165 -7.14 -6.64 6.75
CA LEU A 165 -8.46 -7.18 6.42
C LEU A 165 -8.64 -8.62 6.93
N ILE A 166 -7.63 -9.48 6.82
CA ILE A 166 -7.75 -10.88 7.29
C ILE A 166 -7.83 -11.03 8.82
N GLN A 167 -7.50 -9.98 9.57
CA GLN A 167 -7.64 -9.96 11.04
C GLN A 167 -9.05 -9.53 11.47
N MET A 168 -9.91 -9.14 10.53
CA MET A 168 -11.28 -8.70 10.78
C MET A 168 -12.26 -9.82 10.49
N GLU A 169 -13.41 -9.79 11.17
CA GLU A 169 -14.52 -10.67 10.82
C GLU A 169 -15.19 -10.19 9.52
N ASP A 170 -15.83 -11.11 8.79
CA ASP A 170 -16.50 -10.78 7.53
C ASP A 170 -17.57 -9.69 7.69
N SER A 171 -18.32 -9.72 8.80
CA SER A 171 -19.33 -8.72 9.17
C SER A 171 -18.70 -7.33 9.36
N GLU A 172 -17.55 -7.27 10.01
CA GLU A 172 -16.80 -6.04 10.26
C GLU A 172 -16.19 -5.47 8.98
N ILE A 173 -15.66 -6.34 8.10
CA ILE A 173 -15.15 -5.95 6.78
C ILE A 173 -16.29 -5.33 5.94
N LEU A 174 -17.45 -5.98 5.91
CA LEU A 174 -18.62 -5.47 5.17
C LEU A 174 -19.11 -4.14 5.72
N ASN A 175 -19.22 -4.02 7.04
CA ASN A 175 -19.61 -2.77 7.70
C ASN A 175 -18.60 -1.65 7.41
N THR A 176 -17.30 -1.97 7.48
CA THR A 176 -16.23 -1.03 7.13
C THR A 176 -16.38 -0.56 5.69
N PHE A 177 -16.50 -1.49 4.74
CA PHE A 177 -16.65 -1.17 3.33
C PHE A 177 -17.85 -0.27 3.04
N TYR A 178 -18.97 -0.51 3.72
CA TYR A 178 -20.19 0.30 3.58
C TYR A 178 -19.97 1.78 3.96
N HIS A 179 -19.17 2.04 4.97
CA HIS A 179 -18.87 3.39 5.46
C HIS A 179 -17.72 4.09 4.73
N LEU A 180 -17.04 3.41 3.80
CA LEU A 180 -16.02 4.04 2.96
C LEU A 180 -16.68 4.91 1.88
N SER A 181 -16.03 6.04 1.57
CA SER A 181 -16.33 6.82 0.37
C SER A 181 -16.01 6.03 -0.91
N GLU A 182 -16.59 6.41 -2.04
CA GLU A 182 -16.35 5.74 -3.33
C GLU A 182 -14.85 5.68 -3.71
N ASN A 183 -14.10 6.75 -3.43
CA ASN A 183 -12.67 6.76 -3.66
C ASN A 183 -11.90 5.79 -2.72
N GLU A 184 -12.30 5.69 -1.45
CA GLU A 184 -11.68 4.76 -0.50
C GLU A 184 -11.99 3.30 -0.86
N LYS A 185 -13.23 3.01 -1.26
CA LYS A 185 -13.63 1.69 -1.80
C LYS A 185 -12.80 1.32 -3.02
N TYR A 186 -12.63 2.25 -3.96
CA TYR A 186 -11.77 2.05 -5.12
C TYR A 186 -10.33 1.71 -4.70
N VAL A 187 -9.72 2.48 -3.80
CA VAL A 187 -8.35 2.21 -3.32
C VAL A 187 -8.25 0.84 -2.66
N LEU A 188 -9.23 0.48 -1.83
CA LEU A 188 -9.29 -0.81 -1.16
C LEU A 188 -9.39 -1.98 -2.14
N ILE A 189 -10.30 -1.92 -3.12
CA ILE A 189 -10.47 -3.00 -4.10
C ILE A 189 -9.24 -3.09 -5.02
N ARG A 190 -8.71 -1.94 -5.45
CA ARG A 190 -7.52 -1.86 -6.32
C ARG A 190 -6.29 -2.52 -5.68
N THR A 191 -6.21 -2.56 -4.36
CA THR A 191 -5.13 -3.24 -3.62
C THR A 191 -5.01 -4.71 -4.02
N PHE A 192 -6.12 -5.37 -4.31
CA PHE A 192 -6.13 -6.76 -4.75
C PHE A 192 -5.68 -6.96 -6.20
N LEU A 193 -5.37 -5.90 -6.95
CA LEU A 193 -4.78 -6.00 -8.30
C LEU A 193 -3.24 -5.97 -8.28
N TYR A 194 -2.61 -5.96 -7.10
CA TYR A 194 -1.16 -5.99 -6.95
C TYR A 194 -0.68 -7.36 -6.50
N TRP A 195 0.50 -7.76 -6.95
CA TRP A 195 1.16 -8.96 -6.47
C TRP A 195 1.31 -8.94 -4.94
N PRO A 196 0.87 -10.01 -4.23
CA PRO A 196 0.45 -11.35 -4.70
C PRO A 196 -1.07 -11.59 -4.61
N LEU A 197 -1.89 -10.53 -4.59
CA LEU A 197 -3.29 -10.59 -4.18
C LEU A 197 -4.28 -10.79 -5.34
N GLN A 198 -3.81 -10.88 -6.58
CA GLN A 198 -4.66 -10.88 -7.78
C GLN A 198 -5.68 -12.01 -7.80
N ASP A 199 -5.30 -13.20 -7.32
CA ASP A 199 -6.20 -14.36 -7.25
C ASP A 199 -7.40 -14.12 -6.31
N LEU A 200 -7.28 -13.18 -5.37
CA LEU A 200 -8.35 -12.81 -4.45
C LEU A 200 -9.27 -11.70 -5.00
N PHE A 201 -8.86 -11.01 -6.06
CA PHE A 201 -9.56 -9.83 -6.59
C PHE A 201 -11.03 -10.12 -6.92
N GLN A 202 -11.29 -11.21 -7.65
CA GLN A 202 -12.65 -11.56 -8.06
C GLN A 202 -13.55 -11.86 -6.87
N ASN A 203 -13.04 -12.63 -5.90
CA ASN A 203 -13.76 -12.96 -4.67
C ASN A 203 -14.11 -11.69 -3.88
N VAL A 204 -13.19 -10.74 -3.82
CA VAL A 204 -13.40 -9.44 -3.16
C VAL A 204 -14.44 -8.60 -3.89
N VAL A 205 -14.35 -8.49 -5.22
CA VAL A 205 -15.35 -7.78 -6.02
C VAL A 205 -16.74 -8.38 -5.83
N GLU A 206 -16.86 -9.71 -5.89
CA GLU A 206 -18.15 -10.38 -5.73
C GLU A 206 -18.72 -10.16 -4.32
N LYS A 207 -17.87 -10.29 -3.29
CA LYS A 207 -18.24 -10.02 -1.89
C LYS A 207 -18.84 -8.62 -1.71
N PHE A 208 -18.32 -7.62 -2.44
CA PHE A 208 -18.79 -6.24 -2.33
C PHE A 208 -19.68 -5.78 -3.49
N ARG A 209 -20.11 -6.68 -4.39
CA ARG A 209 -20.77 -6.31 -5.66
C ARG A 209 -21.93 -5.33 -5.48
N ASN A 210 -22.77 -5.54 -4.46
CA ASN A 210 -23.95 -4.72 -4.19
C ASN A 210 -23.61 -3.32 -3.63
N ASN A 211 -22.36 -3.08 -3.27
CA ASN A 211 -21.87 -1.84 -2.66
C ASN A 211 -20.86 -1.09 -3.53
N ILE A 212 -20.57 -1.62 -4.74
CA ILE A 212 -19.66 -1.03 -5.72
C ILE A 212 -20.49 -0.34 -6.81
N SER A 213 -20.27 0.96 -7.02
CA SER A 213 -20.92 1.70 -8.10
C SER A 213 -20.28 1.41 -9.48
N ASN A 214 -21.00 1.71 -10.56
CA ASN A 214 -20.46 1.65 -11.92
C ASN A 214 -19.21 2.54 -12.11
N ILE A 215 -19.08 3.60 -11.31
CA ILE A 215 -17.91 4.49 -11.32
C ILE A 215 -16.69 3.70 -10.84
N ILE A 216 -16.79 3.00 -9.71
CA ILE A 216 -15.67 2.19 -9.20
C ILE A 216 -15.29 1.09 -10.20
N TYR A 217 -16.27 0.38 -10.79
CA TYR A 217 -15.99 -0.61 -11.83
C TYR A 217 -15.20 0.01 -13.00
N SER A 218 -15.65 1.16 -13.50
CA SER A 218 -14.98 1.86 -14.60
C SER A 218 -13.55 2.30 -14.24
N GLU A 219 -13.33 2.81 -13.02
CA GLU A 219 -11.99 3.18 -12.53
C GLU A 219 -11.06 1.97 -12.38
N LEU A 220 -11.58 0.83 -11.91
CA LEU A 220 -10.80 -0.41 -11.81
C LEU A 220 -10.40 -0.92 -13.20
N PHE A 221 -11.33 -0.89 -14.17
CA PHE A 221 -11.01 -1.23 -15.57
C PHE A 221 -9.94 -0.32 -16.15
N ARG A 222 -10.08 1.00 -15.96
CA ARG A 222 -9.09 1.97 -16.41
C ARG A 222 -7.73 1.64 -15.83
N PHE A 223 -7.66 1.39 -14.53
CA PHE A 223 -6.43 1.05 -13.84
C PHE A 223 -5.80 -0.24 -14.38
N ILE A 224 -6.57 -1.32 -14.57
CA ILE A 224 -6.02 -2.56 -15.12
C ILE A 224 -5.44 -2.32 -16.52
N LEU A 225 -6.19 -1.63 -17.40
CA LEU A 225 -5.77 -1.37 -18.77
C LEU A 225 -4.53 -0.45 -18.85
N SER A 226 -4.45 0.60 -18.04
CA SER A 226 -3.32 1.53 -18.07
C SER A 226 -2.11 1.02 -17.28
N GLU A 227 -2.31 0.52 -16.07
CA GLU A 227 -1.20 0.22 -15.16
C GLU A 227 -0.69 -1.21 -15.26
N LYS A 228 -1.47 -2.14 -15.84
CA LYS A 228 -1.06 -3.55 -15.95
C LYS A 228 -0.78 -3.95 -17.39
N PHE A 229 -1.61 -3.54 -18.34
CA PHE A 229 -1.42 -3.90 -19.74
C PHE A 229 -0.43 -2.98 -20.47
N GLU A 230 -0.57 -1.65 -20.38
CA GLU A 230 0.33 -0.73 -21.10
C GLU A 230 1.79 -0.86 -20.63
N THR A 231 1.96 -1.02 -19.33
CA THR A 231 3.25 -1.22 -18.66
C THR A 231 3.82 -2.63 -18.81
N ARG A 232 3.07 -3.54 -19.46
CA ARG A 232 3.42 -4.96 -19.68
C ARG A 232 3.83 -5.68 -18.40
N TRP A 233 3.05 -5.51 -17.33
CA TRP A 233 3.29 -6.26 -16.11
C TRP A 233 3.06 -7.76 -16.36
N THR A 234 4.02 -8.57 -15.94
CA THR A 234 4.04 -10.03 -16.15
C THR A 234 3.92 -10.79 -14.82
N ASP A 235 3.47 -10.11 -13.77
CA ASP A 235 3.33 -10.68 -12.42
C ASP A 235 2.06 -11.53 -12.26
N HIS A 236 1.08 -11.43 -13.16
CA HIS A 236 -0.16 -12.20 -13.13
C HIS A 236 -0.84 -12.25 -14.50
N ASP A 237 -1.73 -13.23 -14.72
CA ASP A 237 -2.55 -13.30 -15.93
C ASP A 237 -3.77 -12.36 -15.83
N TYR A 238 -3.54 -11.09 -16.16
CA TYR A 238 -4.63 -10.10 -16.15
C TYR A 238 -5.63 -10.29 -17.29
N VAL A 239 -5.38 -11.14 -18.30
CA VAL A 239 -6.34 -11.38 -19.40
C VAL A 239 -7.58 -12.06 -18.85
N ASP A 240 -7.38 -13.16 -18.12
CA ASP A 240 -8.48 -13.92 -17.51
C ASP A 240 -9.20 -13.09 -16.44
N LEU A 241 -8.45 -12.33 -15.65
CA LEU A 241 -9.02 -11.40 -14.67
C LEU A 241 -9.92 -10.36 -15.34
N VAL A 242 -9.47 -9.74 -16.45
CA VAL A 242 -10.28 -8.77 -17.21
C VAL A 242 -11.54 -9.41 -17.79
N LYS A 243 -11.43 -10.60 -18.39
CA LYS A 243 -12.57 -11.32 -18.96
C LYS A 243 -13.63 -11.61 -17.90
N ALA A 244 -13.21 -12.18 -16.77
CA ALA A 244 -14.09 -12.49 -15.65
C ALA A 244 -14.72 -11.25 -15.04
N PHE A 245 -13.97 -10.15 -14.94
CA PHE A 245 -14.48 -8.87 -14.43
C PHE A 245 -15.44 -8.18 -15.43
N TRP A 246 -15.26 -8.39 -16.73
CA TRP A 246 -16.07 -7.76 -17.79
C TRP A 246 -17.41 -8.44 -18.01
N ALA A 247 -17.42 -9.77 -18.00
CA ALA A 247 -18.60 -10.59 -18.28
C ALA A 247 -19.86 -10.12 -17.52
N PRO A 248 -19.82 -9.93 -16.19
CA PRO A 248 -21.01 -9.60 -15.40
C PRO A 248 -21.43 -8.12 -15.44
N LEU A 249 -20.69 -7.24 -16.12
CA LEU A 249 -21.05 -5.83 -16.17
C LEU A 249 -22.36 -5.59 -16.93
N SER A 250 -23.16 -4.65 -16.42
CA SER A 250 -24.37 -4.18 -17.09
C SER A 250 -24.05 -3.50 -18.43
N ALA A 251 -25.00 -3.50 -19.37
CA ALA A 251 -24.85 -2.83 -20.67
C ALA A 251 -24.50 -1.34 -20.51
N ARG A 252 -25.06 -0.67 -19.49
CA ARG A 252 -24.73 0.71 -19.15
C ARG A 252 -23.26 0.87 -18.74
N ALA A 253 -22.77 0.04 -17.83
CA ALA A 253 -21.37 0.09 -17.41
C ALA A 253 -20.40 -0.20 -18.58
N LYS A 254 -20.75 -1.18 -19.42
CA LYS A 254 -19.99 -1.48 -20.64
C LYS A 254 -19.95 -0.29 -21.61
N SER A 255 -21.07 0.44 -21.76
CA SER A 255 -21.14 1.64 -22.59
C SER A 255 -20.32 2.81 -22.01
N GLU A 256 -20.28 2.97 -20.69
CA GLU A 256 -19.45 3.99 -20.03
C GLU A 256 -17.96 3.69 -20.26
N ILE A 257 -17.54 2.43 -20.17
CA ILE A 257 -16.17 1.98 -20.46
C ILE A 257 -15.84 2.09 -21.96
N ALA A 258 -16.82 1.90 -22.85
CA ALA A 258 -16.64 2.00 -24.31
C ALA A 258 -16.20 3.40 -24.77
N GLY A 259 -16.57 4.44 -24.01
CA GLY A 259 -16.11 5.81 -24.26
C GLY A 259 -14.63 6.07 -23.92
N HIS A 260 -13.93 5.09 -23.34
CA HIS A 260 -12.53 5.24 -22.93
C HIS A 260 -11.55 5.03 -24.08
N THR A 261 -10.45 5.77 -24.07
CA THR A 261 -9.38 5.69 -25.08
C THR A 261 -8.75 4.30 -25.20
N MET A 262 -8.78 3.52 -24.12
CA MET A 262 -8.24 2.16 -24.05
C MET A 262 -9.25 1.06 -24.40
N PHE A 263 -10.50 1.40 -24.73
CA PHE A 263 -11.52 0.40 -25.08
C PHE A 263 -11.11 -0.54 -26.24
N PRO A 264 -10.39 -0.10 -27.29
CA PRO A 264 -9.90 -1.03 -28.32
C PRO A 264 -8.93 -2.10 -27.78
N CYS A 265 -8.14 -1.76 -26.76
CA CYS A 265 -7.26 -2.75 -26.11
C CYS A 265 -8.08 -3.79 -25.37
N LEU A 266 -9.14 -3.35 -24.67
CA LEU A 266 -10.08 -4.26 -24.02
C LEU A 266 -10.77 -5.19 -25.02
N LEU A 267 -11.31 -4.67 -26.13
CA LEU A 267 -11.91 -5.50 -27.17
C LEU A 267 -10.94 -6.56 -27.70
N HIS A 268 -9.69 -6.17 -27.97
CA HIS A 268 -8.67 -7.10 -28.43
C HIS A 268 -8.41 -8.23 -27.42
N ILE A 269 -8.36 -7.92 -26.12
CA ILE A 269 -8.21 -8.89 -25.03
C ILE A 269 -9.42 -9.83 -24.92
N LEU A 270 -10.63 -9.29 -25.13
CA LEU A 270 -11.87 -10.06 -25.05
C LEU A 270 -12.05 -10.99 -26.26
N GLU A 271 -11.60 -10.58 -27.44
CA GLU A 271 -11.78 -11.31 -28.72
C GLU A 271 -10.70 -12.36 -28.99
N ASN A 272 -9.50 -12.20 -28.44
CA ASN A 272 -8.38 -13.11 -28.67
C ASN A 272 -8.01 -13.76 -27.33
N ASP A 273 -8.08 -15.09 -27.23
CA ASP A 273 -7.89 -15.89 -26.01
C ASP A 273 -6.50 -15.80 -25.33
N GLY A 274 -5.99 -14.60 -25.09
CA GLY A 274 -4.68 -14.33 -24.47
C GLY A 274 -3.47 -14.70 -25.33
N GLN A 275 -3.61 -15.64 -26.28
CA GLN A 275 -2.50 -16.29 -26.97
C GLN A 275 -1.70 -15.41 -27.96
N GLN A 276 -2.18 -14.20 -28.29
CA GLN A 276 -1.45 -13.26 -29.18
C GLN A 276 -1.29 -11.83 -28.61
N ALA A 277 -1.83 -11.54 -27.43
CA ALA A 277 -1.95 -10.17 -26.93
C ALA A 277 -0.59 -9.52 -26.58
N VAL A 278 0.45 -10.32 -26.29
CA VAL A 278 1.71 -9.79 -25.77
C VAL A 278 2.68 -9.30 -26.86
N SER A 279 2.58 -9.82 -28.10
CA SER A 279 3.62 -9.53 -29.13
C SER A 279 3.20 -8.58 -30.26
N VAL A 280 1.89 -8.40 -30.56
CA VAL A 280 1.51 -7.73 -31.83
C VAL A 280 0.75 -6.40 -31.70
N SER A 281 0.09 -6.05 -30.59
CA SER A 281 -0.92 -4.97 -30.65
C SER A 281 -0.56 -3.61 -30.05
N PHE A 282 0.41 -3.42 -29.15
CA PHE A 282 0.65 -2.05 -28.63
C PHE A 282 1.36 -1.09 -29.61
N ILE A 283 2.34 -1.57 -30.39
CA ILE A 283 3.02 -0.74 -31.41
C ILE A 283 2.08 -0.46 -32.59
N ARG A 284 1.24 -1.43 -32.96
CA ARG A 284 0.26 -1.30 -34.04
C ARG A 284 -0.89 -0.38 -33.66
N ILE A 285 -1.41 -0.47 -32.43
CA ILE A 285 -2.43 0.44 -31.91
C ILE A 285 -1.86 1.88 -31.85
N ARG A 286 -0.64 2.09 -31.33
CA ARG A 286 0.01 3.42 -31.38
C ARG A 286 0.19 3.97 -32.81
N LYS A 287 0.57 3.12 -33.78
CA LYS A 287 0.71 3.51 -35.20
C LYS A 287 -0.62 3.84 -35.86
N ILE A 288 -1.66 3.05 -35.60
CA ILE A 288 -3.02 3.28 -36.12
C ILE A 288 -3.58 4.60 -35.55
N TRP A 289 -3.34 4.88 -34.26
CA TRP A 289 -3.79 6.12 -33.62
C TRP A 289 -2.97 7.36 -33.99
N GLY A 290 -1.66 7.23 -34.20
CA GLY A 290 -0.82 8.30 -34.76
C GLY A 290 -1.26 8.72 -36.17
N ALA A 291 -1.83 7.80 -36.94
CA ALA A 291 -2.35 8.05 -38.29
C ALA A 291 -3.77 8.65 -38.31
N LEU A 292 -4.58 8.46 -37.25
CA LEU A 292 -5.96 8.95 -37.17
C LEU A 292 -6.08 10.36 -36.55
N ARG A 293 -5.03 10.86 -35.91
CA ARG A 293 -4.99 12.19 -35.26
C ARG A 293 -5.27 13.40 -36.18
N PRO A 294 -4.93 13.40 -37.48
CA PRO A 294 -5.21 14.55 -38.36
C PRO A 294 -6.64 14.61 -38.93
N ARG A 295 -7.54 13.66 -38.63
CA ARG A 295 -8.87 13.58 -39.26
C ARG A 295 -10.05 13.88 -38.33
N LEU A 296 -9.80 14.33 -37.10
CA LEU A 296 -10.84 14.61 -36.09
C LEU A 296 -10.70 16.00 -35.43
N PHE A 297 -10.11 16.96 -36.14
CA PHE A 297 -10.25 18.39 -35.83
C PHE A 297 -10.65 19.13 -37.10
#